data_AF-D9WDB0-F1
#
_entry.id   AF-D9WDB0-F1
#
_cell.length_a   1.000
_cell.length_b   1.000
_cell.length_c   1.000
_cell.angle_alpha   90.00
_cell.angle_beta   90.00
_cell.angle_gamma   90.00
#
_symmetry.space_group_name_H-M   'P 1'
#
loop_
_entity.id
_entity.type
_entity.pdbx_description
1 polymer ?
#
loop_
_entity_poly.entity_id
_entity_poly.type
_entity_poly.pdbx_seq_one_letter_code
_entity_poly.pdbx_strand_id
1 'polypeptide(L)' 'MTTDGLSEQDLAVLAVERDGWPGPGAKERAIRERLGITPTRYYQLLNALLDDPRALEHDPVTINRLRRLRDERRERR' A
#
# COMPACT_ATOMS: atom_id res chain seq x y z
N MET A 1 -10.28 17.33 2.49
CA MET A 1 -9.28 18.17 1.81
C MET A 1 -8.13 17.26 1.45
N THR A 2 -7.92 16.96 0.17
CA THR A 2 -6.87 16.04 -0.32
C THR A 2 -5.54 16.77 -0.34
N THR A 3 -4.62 16.40 0.54
CA THR A 3 -3.38 17.15 0.80
C THR A 3 -2.33 17.08 -0.31
N ASP A 4 -2.50 16.22 -1.33
CA ASP A 4 -1.62 16.18 -2.50
C ASP A 4 -2.24 15.38 -3.67
N GLY A 5 -3.56 15.48 -3.85
CA GLY A 5 -4.31 14.69 -4.86
C GLY A 5 -4.49 13.19 -4.54
N LEU A 6 -3.80 12.67 -3.52
CA LEU A 6 -4.09 11.37 -2.90
C LEU A 6 -5.26 11.48 -1.93
N SER A 7 -6.13 10.46 -1.90
CA SER A 7 -7.23 10.40 -0.95
C SER A 7 -6.72 10.05 0.45
N GLU A 8 -7.51 10.35 1.49
CA GLU A 8 -7.22 9.92 2.86
C GLU A 8 -7.07 8.39 2.96
N GLN A 9 -7.83 7.66 2.15
CA GLN A 9 -7.73 6.21 2.04
C GLN A 9 -6.37 5.76 1.49
N ASP A 10 -5.84 6.47 0.49
CA ASP A 10 -4.54 6.15 -0.12
C ASP A 10 -3.39 6.38 0.85
N LEU A 11 -3.42 7.52 1.55
CA LEU A 11 -2.45 7.84 2.59
C LEU A 11 -2.47 6.81 3.72
N ALA A 12 -3.65 6.34 4.10
CA ALA A 12 -3.81 5.32 5.12
C ALA A 12 -3.30 3.94 4.65
N VAL A 13 -3.46 3.60 3.36
CA VAL A 13 -2.85 2.39 2.77
C VAL A 13 -1.32 2.47 2.84
N LEU A 14 -0.71 3.59 2.45
CA LEU A 14 0.74 3.77 2.55
C LEU A 14 1.23 3.71 4.01
N ALA A 15 0.45 4.25 4.95
CA ALA A 15 0.77 4.16 6.37
C ALA A 15 0.84 2.71 6.87
N VAL A 16 -0.06 1.84 6.42
CA VAL A 16 -0.04 0.41 6.78
C VAL A 16 1.19 -0.29 6.20
N GLU A 17 1.67 0.08 5.02
CA GLU A 17 2.88 -0.52 4.43
C GLU A 17 4.19 -0.09 5.11
N ARG A 18 4.18 1.07 5.80
CA ARG A 18 5.33 1.49 6.62
C ARG A 18 5.45 0.66 7.90
N ASP A 19 4.36 0.09 8.40
CA ASP A 19 4.37 -0.77 9.57
C ASP A 19 5.02 -2.14 9.25
N GLY A 20 5.91 -2.58 10.15
CA GLY A 20 6.54 -3.90 10.07
C GLY A 20 5.59 -4.98 10.58
N TRP A 21 4.94 -5.71 9.68
CA TRP A 21 4.02 -6.78 10.06
C TRP A 21 4.74 -8.13 10.21
N PRO A 22 4.52 -8.88 11.31
CA PRO A 22 5.17 -10.16 11.55
C PRO A 22 4.67 -11.29 10.63
N GLY A 23 3.55 -11.08 9.91
CA GLY A 23 3.02 -12.03 8.95
C GLY A 23 1.74 -11.54 8.27
N PRO A 24 1.27 -12.25 7.22
CA PRO A 24 0.13 -11.82 6.42
C PRO A 24 -1.16 -11.70 7.24
N GLY A 25 -1.42 -12.62 8.18
CA GLY A 25 -2.62 -12.57 9.02
C GLY A 25 -2.68 -11.37 9.98
N ALA A 26 -1.53 -10.93 10.52
CA ALA A 26 -1.48 -9.74 11.38
C ALA A 26 -1.78 -8.48 10.57
N LYS A 27 -1.22 -8.39 9.36
CA LYS A 27 -1.46 -7.30 8.43
C LYS A 27 -2.92 -7.24 7.99
N GLU A 28 -3.51 -8.37 7.61
CA GLU A 28 -4.91 -8.40 7.16
C GLU A 28 -5.91 -7.99 8.25
N ARG A 29 -5.65 -8.36 9.51
CA ARG A 29 -6.47 -7.87 10.64
C ARG A 29 -6.34 -6.35 10.78
N ALA A 30 -5.12 -5.83 10.80
CA ALA A 30 -4.90 -4.39 10.90
C ALA A 30 -5.51 -3.61 9.72
N ILE A 31 -5.48 -4.17 8.50
CA ILE A 31 -6.17 -3.59 7.34
C ILE A 31 -7.66 -3.45 7.63
N ARG A 32 -8.31 -4.52 8.10
CA ARG A 32 -9.74 -4.49 8.40
C ARG A 32 -10.06 -3.51 9.54
N GLU A 33 -9.27 -3.51 10.60
CA GLU A 33 -9.50 -2.70 11.80
C GLU A 33 -9.21 -1.21 11.57
N ARG A 34 -8.12 -0.87 10.86
CA ARG A 34 -7.68 0.52 10.65
C ARG A 34 -8.33 1.19 9.44
N LEU A 35 -8.53 0.42 8.36
CA LEU A 35 -9.01 0.97 7.09
C LEU A 35 -10.49 0.65 6.82
N GLY A 36 -11.09 -0.27 7.57
CA GLY A 36 -12.50 -0.66 7.37
C GLY A 36 -12.77 -1.36 6.03
N ILE A 37 -11.74 -1.81 5.32
CA ILE A 37 -11.86 -2.44 4.00
C ILE A 37 -11.41 -3.90 4.01
N THR A 38 -11.87 -4.65 3.01
CA THR A 38 -11.44 -6.03 2.81
C THR A 38 -9.97 -6.08 2.34
N PRO A 39 -9.21 -7.15 2.66
CA PRO A 39 -7.86 -7.33 2.15
C PRO A 39 -7.76 -7.27 0.63
N THR A 40 -8.77 -7.79 -0.08
CA THR A 40 -8.83 -7.71 -1.54
C THR A 40 -8.85 -6.26 -2.04
N ARG A 41 -9.73 -5.43 -1.47
CA ARG A 41 -9.81 -4.00 -1.83
C ARG A 41 -8.53 -3.25 -1.46
N TYR A 42 -7.92 -3.61 -0.35
CA TYR A 42 -6.62 -3.08 0.05
C TYR A 42 -5.54 -3.32 -1.01
N TYR A 43 -5.37 -4.58 -1.45
CA TYR A 43 -4.35 -4.89 -2.45
C TYR A 43 -4.67 -4.27 -3.82
N GLN A 44 -5.94 -4.03 -4.16
CA GLN A 44 -6.31 -3.29 -5.37
C GLN A 44 -5.86 -1.83 -5.29
N LEU A 45 -6.18 -1.13 -4.19
CA LEU A 45 -5.74 0.25 -3.96
C LEU A 45 -4.21 0.33 -3.93
N LEU A 46 -3.56 -0.58 -3.22
CA LEU A 46 -2.11 -0.63 -3.17
C LEU A 46 -1.50 -0.77 -4.56
N ASN A 47 -2.01 -1.67 -5.41
CA ASN A 47 -1.51 -1.81 -6.77
C ASN A 47 -1.70 -0.53 -7.58
N ALA A 48 -2.86 0.14 -7.47
CA ALA A 48 -3.09 1.42 -8.15
C ALA A 48 -2.08 2.49 -7.70
N LEU A 49 -1.81 2.58 -6.38
CA LEU A 49 -0.82 3.50 -5.83
C LEU A 49 0.60 3.20 -6.29
N LEU A 50 0.94 1.92 -6.48
CA LEU A 50 2.25 1.57 -7.03
C LEU A 50 2.43 2.09 -8.45
N ASP A 51 1.38 2.37 -9.21
CA ASP A 51 1.49 2.90 -10.57
C ASP A 51 1.21 4.41 -10.64
N ASP A 52 0.87 5.04 -9.51
CA ASP A 52 0.55 6.48 -9.40
C ASP A 52 1.81 7.33 -9.14
N PRO A 53 2.13 8.33 -9.99
CA PRO A 53 3.27 9.23 -9.76
C PRO A 53 3.12 10.04 -8.46
N ARG A 54 1.89 10.39 -8.04
CA ARG A 54 1.65 11.18 -6.83
C ARG A 54 2.02 10.42 -5.56
N ALA A 55 1.75 9.11 -5.56
CA ALA A 55 2.16 8.24 -4.46
C ALA A 55 3.69 8.14 -4.36
N LEU A 56 4.38 8.14 -5.50
CA LEU A 56 5.83 8.17 -5.58
C LEU A 56 6.41 9.50 -5.06
N GLU A 57 5.78 10.63 -5.39
CA GLU A 57 6.18 11.95 -4.87
C GLU A 57 5.99 12.05 -3.35
N HIS A 58 4.89 11.48 -2.84
CA HIS A 58 4.57 11.52 -1.42
C HIS A 58 5.43 10.56 -0.55
N ASP A 59 5.64 9.31 -0.98
CA ASP A 59 6.43 8.32 -0.23
C ASP A 59 7.31 7.47 -1.18
N PRO A 60 8.38 8.08 -1.72
CA PRO A 60 9.21 7.42 -2.75
C PRO A 60 9.89 6.15 -2.22
N VAL A 61 10.24 6.12 -0.93
CA VAL A 61 10.93 4.97 -0.32
C VAL A 61 9.99 3.78 -0.24
N THR A 62 8.79 3.96 0.31
CA THR A 62 7.80 2.88 0.45
C THR A 62 7.36 2.38 -0.92
N ILE A 63 7.05 3.28 -1.85
CA ILE A 63 6.61 2.92 -3.20
C ILE A 63 7.68 2.14 -3.96
N ASN A 64 8.93 2.62 -4.01
CA ASN A 64 10.00 1.91 -4.74
C ASN A 64 10.29 0.53 -4.15
N ARG A 65 10.28 0.41 -2.80
CA ARG A 65 10.45 -0.90 -2.13
C ARG A 65 9.35 -1.88 -2.55
N LEU A 66 8.10 -1.43 -2.56
CA LEU A 66 6.95 -2.26 -2.92
C LEU A 66 6.91 -2.61 -4.41
N ARG A 67 7.29 -1.67 -5.29
CA ARG A 67 7.47 -1.94 -6.73
C ARG A 67 8.48 -3.06 -6.94
N ARG A 68 9.66 -2.96 -6.30
CA ARG A 68 10.69 -4.00 -6.38
C ARG A 68 10.18 -5.37 -5.90
N LEU A 69 9.50 -5.42 -4.75
CA LEU A 69 8.89 -6.67 -4.25
C LEU A 69 7.84 -7.25 -5.22
N ARG A 70 7.12 -6.39 -5.95
CA ARG A 70 6.14 -6.80 -6.98
C ARG A 70 6.85 -7.41 -8.18
N ASP A 71 7.93 -6.79 -8.65
CA ASP A 71 8.74 -7.29 -9.77
C ASP A 71 9.43 -8.61 -9.41
N GLU A 72 10.04 -8.72 -8.24
CA GLU A 72 10.65 -9.97 -7.76
C GLU A 72 9.63 -11.13 -7.73
N ARG A 73 8.36 -10.85 -7.37
CA ARG A 73 7.28 -11.85 -7.41
C ARG A 73 6.82 -12.20 -8.82
N ARG A 74 6.99 -11.30 -9.80
CA ARG A 74 6.69 -11.56 -11.21
C ARG A 74 7.79 -12.42 -11.84
N GLU A 75 9.06 -12.14 -11.53
CA GLU A 75 10.22 -12.90 -12.04
C GLU A 75 10.27 -14.33 -11.51
N ARG A 76 9.68 -14.59 -10.33
CA ARG A 76 9.61 -15.93 -9.72
C ARG A 76 8.47 -16.80 -10.25
N ARG A 77 7.70 -16.31 -11.22
CA ARG A 77 6.53 -16.98 -11.80
C ARG A 77 6.83 -17.46 -13.21
#